data_AF-A0A1Z8KV92-F1
#
_entry.id   AF-A0A1Z8KV92-F1
#
_cell.length_a   1.000
_cell.length_b   1.000
_cell.length_c   1.000
_cell.angle_alpha   90.00
_cell.angle_beta   90.00
_cell.angle_gamma   90.00
#
_symmetry.space_group_name_H-M   'P 1'
#
loop_
_entity.id
_entity.type
_entity.pdbx_description
1 polymer ?
#
loop_
_entity_poly.entity_id
_entity_poly.type
_entity_poly.pdbx_seq_one_letter_code
_entity_poly.pdbx_strand_id
1 'polypeptide(L)'
;MYLLFTNCNNTILFRRFFLFFNVKNLIIYIVATSLALSITLQEAYNEAVSGNGYDKYVILEPNQIYDGGLYMFEGDTYINCQGSTINLNGGAGISIFADDYYNATLDIEYCSVYNGETYGINYTGSSSGNVSNCNFISNDIGLVLMDYSEVNLKNSNFMDNHTYGLGIISEEPVLHATYSNFWDNQEGDCAENCPG
;
A
#
# COMPACT_ATOMS: atom_id res chain seq x y z
N MET A 1 5.62 32.92 -19.40
CA MET A 1 7.00 32.76 -19.92
C MET A 1 7.01 33.20 -21.38
N TYR A 2 7.64 34.34 -21.65
CA TYR A 2 8.32 34.81 -22.87
C TYR A 2 8.52 36.32 -22.66
N LEU A 3 9.77 36.75 -22.48
CA LEU A 3 10.16 38.16 -22.41
C LEU A 3 10.60 38.59 -23.81
N LEU A 4 9.81 39.42 -24.47
CA LEU A 4 10.28 40.19 -25.63
C LEU A 4 10.82 41.52 -25.11
N PHE A 5 12.14 41.68 -25.16
CA PHE A 5 12.78 42.96 -24.91
C PHE A 5 12.98 43.70 -26.23
N THR A 6 12.26 44.80 -26.42
CA THR A 6 12.62 45.81 -27.43
C THR A 6 13.05 47.07 -26.71
N ASN A 7 14.31 47.44 -26.90
CA ASN A 7 14.95 48.60 -26.31
C ASN A 7 14.63 49.83 -27.19
N CYS A 8 13.91 50.82 -26.67
CA CYS A 8 13.95 52.17 -27.22
C CYS A 8 13.50 53.22 -26.19
N ASN A 9 14.45 54.08 -25.81
CA ASN A 9 14.32 55.42 -25.24
C ASN A 9 13.50 55.62 -23.94
N ASN A 10 14.25 55.76 -22.83
CA ASN A 10 14.05 56.73 -21.74
C ASN A 10 12.62 56.99 -21.24
N THR A 11 12.00 55.98 -20.63
CA THR A 11 11.29 56.15 -19.35
C THR A 11 11.12 54.77 -18.72
N ILE A 12 11.81 54.48 -17.62
CA ILE A 12 11.55 53.26 -16.84
C ILE A 12 10.24 53.49 -16.10
N LEU A 13 9.13 53.18 -16.77
CA LEU A 13 7.85 53.03 -16.09
C LEU A 13 7.90 51.65 -15.42
N PHE A 14 8.22 51.63 -14.12
CA PHE A 14 7.98 50.45 -13.28
C PHE A 14 6.47 50.23 -13.20
N ARG A 15 5.89 49.58 -14.22
CA ARG A 15 4.61 48.91 -14.04
C ARG A 15 4.91 47.74 -13.10
N ARG A 16 4.61 47.93 -11.82
CA ARG A 16 4.28 46.82 -10.92
C ARG A 16 3.17 46.03 -11.62
N PHE A 17 3.55 45.02 -12.38
CA PHE A 17 2.65 43.94 -12.73
C PHE A 17 2.41 43.18 -11.43
N PHE A 18 1.49 43.71 -10.62
CA PHE A 18 0.83 42.89 -9.63
C PHE A 18 0.12 41.80 -10.43
N LEU A 19 0.68 40.60 -10.41
CA LEU A 19 -0.08 39.38 -10.66
C LEU A 19 -1.16 39.35 -9.57
N PHE A 20 -2.29 40.01 -9.83
CA PHE A 20 -3.51 39.78 -9.08
C PHE A 20 -4.00 38.39 -9.46
N PHE A 21 -3.40 37.35 -8.85
CA PHE A 21 -4.16 36.13 -8.66
C PHE A 21 -5.36 36.53 -7.81
N ASN A 22 -6.54 36.54 -8.42
CA ASN A 22 -7.78 36.70 -7.68
C ASN A 22 -7.79 35.64 -6.57
N VAL A 23 -8.07 36.01 -5.32
CA VAL A 23 -8.06 35.08 -4.17
C VAL A 23 -8.90 33.84 -4.47
N LYS A 24 -9.98 34.00 -5.25
CA LYS A 24 -10.79 32.90 -5.77
C LYS A 24 -10.01 31.96 -6.70
N ASN A 25 -9.23 32.49 -7.64
CA ASN A 25 -8.39 31.70 -8.55
C ASN A 25 -7.23 31.02 -7.81
N LEU A 26 -6.69 31.65 -6.77
CA LEU A 26 -5.66 31.05 -5.90
C LEU A 26 -6.24 29.89 -5.08
N ILE A 27 -7.43 30.06 -4.48
CA ILE A 27 -8.13 28.99 -3.74
C ILE A 27 -8.46 27.83 -4.68
N ILE A 28 -8.99 28.11 -5.88
CA ILE A 28 -9.28 27.05 -6.88
C ILE A 28 -7.99 26.31 -7.26
N TYR A 29 -6.89 27.02 -7.44
CA TYR A 29 -5.62 26.39 -7.78
C TYR A 29 -5.11 25.49 -6.64
N ILE A 30 -5.13 25.97 -5.39
CA ILE A 30 -4.74 25.18 -4.21
C ILE A 30 -5.59 23.92 -4.09
N VAL A 31 -6.92 24.05 -4.20
CA VAL A 31 -7.86 22.91 -4.14
C VAL A 31 -7.64 21.94 -5.29
N ALA A 32 -7.41 22.43 -6.51
CA ALA A 32 -7.14 21.58 -7.66
C ALA A 32 -5.81 20.83 -7.52
N THR A 33 -4.78 21.46 -6.96
CA THR A 33 -3.48 20.81 -6.72
C THR A 33 -3.53 19.80 -5.59
N SER A 34 -4.29 20.04 -4.52
CA SER A 34 -4.42 19.09 -3.41
C SER A 34 -5.22 17.84 -3.80
N LEU A 35 -6.13 17.95 -4.78
CA LEU A 35 -6.89 16.82 -5.33
C LEU A 35 -6.07 15.98 -6.33
N ALA A 36 -4.90 16.46 -6.76
CA ALA A 36 -4.09 15.81 -7.80
C ALA A 36 -2.89 15.01 -7.23
N LEU A 37 -2.66 15.07 -5.92
CA LEU A 37 -1.58 14.31 -5.29
C LEU A 37 -2.13 12.97 -4.82
N SER A 38 -1.56 11.89 -5.33
CA SER A 38 -1.72 10.55 -4.76
C SER A 38 -1.19 10.55 -3.34
N ILE A 39 -1.99 10.09 -2.38
CA ILE A 39 -1.47 9.76 -1.05
C ILE A 39 -0.79 8.40 -1.12
N THR A 40 0.40 8.26 -0.57
CA THR A 40 1.09 6.98 -0.55
C THR A 40 0.80 6.21 0.72
N LEU A 41 0.83 4.88 0.64
CA LEU A 41 0.72 4.04 1.83
C LEU A 41 1.90 4.27 2.79
N GLN A 42 3.09 4.54 2.24
CA GLN A 42 4.30 4.87 3.00
C GLN A 42 4.16 6.17 3.81
N GLU A 43 3.54 7.22 3.26
CA GLU A 43 3.27 8.46 3.99
C GLU A 43 2.32 8.20 5.17
N ALA A 44 1.22 7.48 4.93
CA ALA A 44 0.27 7.12 5.99
C ALA A 44 0.94 6.32 7.11
N TYR A 45 1.80 5.35 6.76
CA TYR A 45 2.59 4.58 7.73
C TYR A 45 3.58 5.46 8.51
N ASN A 46 4.27 6.37 7.84
CA ASN A 46 5.26 7.24 8.48
C ASN A 46 4.60 8.22 9.47
N GLU A 47 3.43 8.75 9.12
CA GLU A 47 2.64 9.67 9.95
C GLU A 47 1.91 8.96 11.10
N ALA A 48 1.68 7.64 10.99
CA ALA A 48 1.03 6.88 12.04
C ALA A 48 1.82 6.88 13.34
N VAL A 49 1.09 7.04 14.44
CA VAL A 49 1.59 6.95 15.81
C VAL A 49 1.28 5.57 16.40
N SER A 50 1.88 5.27 17.54
CA SER A 50 1.55 4.05 18.29
C SER A 50 0.14 4.10 18.87
N GLY A 51 -0.50 2.94 18.99
CA GLY A 51 -1.88 2.83 19.45
C GLY A 51 -2.32 1.39 19.60
N ASN A 52 -3.18 1.11 20.59
CA ASN A 52 -3.76 -0.22 20.86
C ASN A 52 -2.74 -1.37 20.97
N GLY A 53 -1.51 -1.07 21.43
CA GLY A 53 -0.44 -2.06 21.58
C GLY A 53 0.48 -2.19 20.37
N TYR A 54 0.18 -1.52 19.25
CA TYR A 54 1.02 -1.50 18.06
C TYR A 54 1.95 -0.28 18.07
N ASP A 55 3.17 -0.46 17.56
CA ASP A 55 4.12 0.61 17.30
C ASP A 55 3.60 1.56 16.21
N LYS A 56 2.90 1.01 15.21
CA LYS A 56 2.25 1.74 14.13
C LYS A 56 0.78 1.37 14.04
N TYR A 57 -0.09 2.32 14.39
CA TYR A 57 -1.54 2.16 14.31
C TYR A 57 -2.10 3.00 13.17
N VAL A 58 -2.16 2.42 11.97
CA VAL A 58 -2.52 3.09 10.72
C VAL A 58 -4.03 2.95 10.48
N ILE A 59 -4.74 4.08 10.44
CA ILE A 59 -6.14 4.14 10.01
C ILE A 59 -6.19 4.93 8.69
N LEU A 60 -6.58 4.27 7.62
CA LEU A 60 -6.73 4.88 6.31
C LEU A 60 -8.13 5.44 6.12
N GLU A 61 -8.24 6.51 5.35
CA GLU A 61 -9.51 7.14 5.05
C GLU A 61 -10.35 6.26 4.10
N PRO A 62 -11.66 6.09 4.35
CA PRO A 62 -12.52 5.22 3.56
C PRO A 62 -12.68 5.73 2.13
N ASN A 63 -12.78 4.80 1.16
CA ASN A 63 -12.90 5.08 -0.27
C ASN A 63 -11.74 5.89 -0.90
N GLN A 64 -10.58 5.94 -0.25
CA GLN A 64 -9.36 6.49 -0.84
C GLN A 64 -8.54 5.40 -1.53
N ILE A 65 -7.65 5.84 -2.44
CA ILE A 65 -6.62 4.99 -3.04
C ILE A 65 -5.28 5.46 -2.48
N TYR A 66 -4.54 4.53 -1.88
CA TYR A 66 -3.18 4.71 -1.40
C TYR A 66 -2.22 4.04 -2.36
N ASP A 67 -1.27 4.80 -2.89
CA ASP A 67 -0.31 4.31 -3.87
C ASP A 67 0.96 3.75 -3.21
N GLY A 68 1.49 2.67 -3.78
CA GLY A 68 2.73 2.03 -3.38
C GLY A 68 2.58 0.96 -2.29
N GLY A 69 3.67 0.21 -2.09
CA GLY A 69 3.78 -0.84 -1.07
C GLY A 69 4.47 -0.35 0.22
N LEU A 70 4.76 -1.29 1.12
CA LEU A 70 5.48 -1.07 2.36
C LEU A 70 6.52 -2.17 2.58
N TYR A 71 7.60 -1.83 3.27
CA TYR A 71 8.60 -2.79 3.74
C TYR A 71 8.80 -2.62 5.23
N MET A 72 8.67 -3.73 5.96
CA MET A 72 8.63 -3.76 7.41
C MET A 72 9.67 -4.77 7.91
N PHE A 73 10.61 -4.28 8.72
CA PHE A 73 11.72 -5.07 9.23
C PHE A 73 11.78 -5.11 10.76
N GLU A 74 10.92 -4.34 11.43
CA GLU A 74 10.78 -4.34 12.88
C GLU A 74 9.43 -3.76 13.30
N GLY A 75 8.99 -4.15 14.50
CA GLY A 75 7.86 -3.55 15.21
C GLY A 75 6.51 -4.16 14.87
N ASP A 76 5.53 -3.82 15.69
CA ASP A 76 4.16 -4.30 15.58
C ASP A 76 3.29 -3.26 14.86
N THR A 77 2.68 -3.65 13.74
CA THR A 77 1.85 -2.73 12.95
C THR A 77 0.45 -3.24 12.76
N TYR A 78 -0.48 -2.31 12.83
CA TYR A 78 -1.87 -2.50 12.47
C TYR A 78 -2.27 -1.53 11.35
N ILE A 79 -2.95 -2.04 10.32
CA ILE A 79 -3.51 -1.25 9.21
C ILE A 79 -5.00 -1.55 9.09
N ASN A 80 -5.84 -0.53 9.32
CA ASN A 80 -7.26 -0.59 9.01
C ASN A 80 -7.55 0.30 7.80
N CYS A 81 -7.98 -0.32 6.70
CA CYS A 81 -8.26 0.42 5.47
C CYS A 81 -9.64 1.09 5.48
N GLN A 82 -10.56 0.72 6.36
CA GLN A 82 -11.95 1.20 6.35
C GLN A 82 -12.63 1.08 4.95
N GLY A 83 -12.26 0.07 4.16
CA GLY A 83 -12.73 -0.11 2.79
C GLY A 83 -11.94 0.64 1.72
N SER A 84 -10.81 1.26 2.08
CA SER A 84 -9.90 1.89 1.12
C SER A 84 -9.15 0.86 0.27
N THR A 85 -8.53 1.37 -0.79
CA THR A 85 -7.78 0.57 -1.75
C THR A 85 -6.29 0.91 -1.67
N ILE A 86 -5.44 -0.11 -1.69
CA ILE A 86 -3.99 0.02 -1.82
C ILE A 86 -3.62 -0.41 -3.24
N ASN A 87 -3.16 0.55 -4.04
CA ASN A 87 -2.66 0.35 -5.39
C ASN A 87 -1.14 0.18 -5.35
N LEU A 88 -0.65 -1.02 -5.60
CA LEU A 88 0.78 -1.30 -5.52
C LEU A 88 1.56 -0.73 -6.71
N ASN A 89 0.89 -0.26 -7.77
CA ASN A 89 1.51 0.35 -8.96
C ASN A 89 2.59 -0.52 -9.62
N GLY A 90 2.39 -1.83 -9.67
CA GLY A 90 3.39 -2.79 -10.15
C GLY A 90 4.58 -2.94 -9.19
N GLY A 91 4.44 -2.55 -7.93
CA GLY A 91 5.47 -2.76 -6.91
C GLY A 91 5.49 -4.20 -6.37
N ALA A 92 6.47 -4.49 -5.52
CA ALA A 92 6.65 -5.82 -4.93
C ALA A 92 5.60 -6.22 -3.89
N GLY A 93 4.74 -5.28 -3.45
CA GLY A 93 3.71 -5.51 -2.45
C GLY A 93 3.99 -4.87 -1.09
N ILE A 94 3.26 -5.34 -0.08
CA ILE A 94 3.56 -5.09 1.33
C ILE A 94 4.38 -6.27 1.84
N SER A 95 5.59 -6.02 2.31
CA SER A 95 6.53 -7.07 2.72
C SER A 95 6.88 -6.93 4.20
N ILE A 96 6.80 -8.04 4.93
CA ILE A 96 7.12 -8.15 6.34
C ILE A 96 8.21 -9.20 6.50
N PHE A 97 9.30 -8.80 7.13
CA PHE A 97 10.41 -9.68 7.45
C PHE A 97 10.73 -9.59 8.93
N ALA A 98 10.85 -10.76 9.57
CA ALA A 98 11.32 -10.89 10.94
C ALA A 98 12.36 -12.00 11.02
N ASP A 99 13.24 -11.92 12.02
CA ASP A 99 14.20 -12.97 12.35
C ASP A 99 14.38 -13.11 13.87
N ASP A 100 15.40 -13.86 14.31
CA ASP A 100 15.70 -14.07 15.73
C ASP A 100 16.08 -12.79 16.49
N TYR A 101 16.42 -11.70 15.78
CA TYR A 101 16.86 -10.44 16.36
C TYR A 101 15.79 -9.34 16.23
N TYR A 102 15.02 -9.35 15.16
CA TYR A 102 14.01 -8.34 14.86
C TYR A 102 12.65 -9.00 14.67
N ASN A 103 11.73 -8.72 15.59
CA ASN A 103 10.32 -9.11 15.41
C ASN A 103 9.60 -8.08 14.53
N ALA A 104 8.77 -8.55 13.61
CA ALA A 104 7.90 -7.71 12.80
C ALA A 104 6.54 -8.39 12.63
N THR A 105 5.48 -7.66 12.94
CA THR A 105 4.10 -8.14 12.78
C THR A 105 3.25 -7.18 11.98
N LEU A 106 2.31 -7.73 11.20
CA LEU A 106 1.30 -6.95 10.50
C LEU A 106 -0.08 -7.55 10.69
N ASP A 107 -0.95 -6.80 11.34
CA ASP A 107 -2.39 -7.01 11.30
C ASP A 107 -3.03 -6.05 10.31
N ILE A 108 -3.77 -6.57 9.33
CA ILE A 108 -4.38 -5.78 8.26
C ILE A 108 -5.84 -6.17 8.03
N GLU A 109 -6.71 -5.17 7.93
CA GLU A 109 -8.13 -5.41 7.70
C GLU A 109 -8.87 -4.38 6.84
N TYR A 110 -9.94 -4.86 6.21
CA TYR A 110 -10.87 -4.08 5.38
C TYR A 110 -10.23 -3.41 4.17
N CYS A 111 -9.17 -4.01 3.62
CA CYS A 111 -8.39 -3.46 2.50
C CYS A 111 -8.75 -4.11 1.17
N SER A 112 -8.67 -3.35 0.08
CA SER A 112 -8.52 -3.93 -1.27
C SER A 112 -7.10 -3.67 -1.77
N VAL A 113 -6.29 -4.73 -1.88
CA VAL A 113 -4.88 -4.66 -2.31
C VAL A 113 -4.80 -5.15 -3.75
N TYR A 114 -4.30 -4.31 -4.65
CA TYR A 114 -4.27 -4.63 -6.08
C TYR A 114 -3.02 -4.17 -6.82
N ASN A 115 -2.80 -4.79 -7.98
CA ASN A 115 -1.78 -4.40 -8.96
C ASN A 115 -0.34 -4.51 -8.45
N GLY A 116 -0.03 -5.56 -7.68
CA GLY A 116 1.34 -5.94 -7.32
C GLY A 116 2.01 -6.77 -8.41
N GLU A 117 3.25 -6.42 -8.79
CA GLU A 117 4.05 -7.20 -9.77
C GLU A 117 4.55 -8.52 -9.18
N THR A 118 4.65 -8.62 -7.85
CA THR A 118 5.14 -9.83 -7.17
C THR A 118 4.11 -10.36 -6.17
N TYR A 119 3.77 -9.54 -5.17
CA TYR A 119 2.83 -9.95 -4.12
C TYR A 119 1.81 -8.86 -3.85
N GLY A 120 0.63 -9.25 -3.35
CA GLY A 120 -0.21 -8.33 -2.59
C GLY A 120 0.43 -8.08 -1.21
N ILE A 121 0.59 -9.16 -0.44
CA ILE A 121 1.34 -9.17 0.84
C ILE A 121 2.26 -10.39 0.90
N ASN A 122 3.45 -10.22 1.47
CA ASN A 122 4.38 -11.32 1.75
C ASN A 122 4.87 -11.26 3.20
N TYR A 123 4.70 -12.37 3.93
CA TYR A 123 5.30 -12.62 5.25
C TYR A 123 6.49 -13.57 5.09
N THR A 124 7.66 -13.17 5.58
CA THR A 124 8.93 -13.92 5.44
C THR A 124 9.67 -14.00 6.78
N GLY A 125 10.60 -14.96 6.93
CA GLY A 125 11.31 -15.23 8.17
C GLY A 125 10.39 -15.72 9.29
N SER A 126 10.50 -15.15 10.49
CA SER A 126 9.64 -15.46 11.65
C SER A 126 8.46 -14.50 11.81
N SER A 127 8.09 -13.77 10.74
CA SER A 127 7.05 -12.73 10.82
C SER A 127 5.66 -13.34 11.03
N SER A 128 4.77 -12.57 11.65
CA SER A 128 3.41 -13.05 11.94
C SER A 128 2.34 -11.97 11.81
N GLY A 129 1.08 -12.39 11.73
CA GLY A 129 -0.02 -11.44 11.72
C GLY A 129 -1.39 -11.98 11.33
N ASN A 130 -2.35 -11.07 11.25
CA ASN A 130 -3.72 -11.33 10.88
C ASN A 130 -4.07 -10.60 9.57
N VAL A 131 -4.66 -11.32 8.62
CA VAL A 131 -5.20 -10.76 7.37
C VAL A 131 -6.69 -11.02 7.36
N SER A 132 -7.52 -9.97 7.47
CA SER A 132 -8.96 -10.17 7.58
C SER A 132 -9.83 -9.19 6.81
N ASN A 133 -10.92 -9.69 6.23
CA ASN A 133 -11.88 -8.86 5.47
C ASN A 133 -11.21 -8.11 4.30
N CYS A 134 -10.20 -8.71 3.67
CA CYS A 134 -9.44 -8.09 2.61
C CYS A 134 -9.78 -8.68 1.24
N ASN A 135 -9.54 -7.91 0.18
CA ASN A 135 -9.60 -8.36 -1.20
C ASN A 135 -8.20 -8.24 -1.83
N PHE A 136 -7.73 -9.30 -2.49
CA PHE A 136 -6.47 -9.34 -3.22
C PHE A 136 -6.77 -9.57 -4.69
N ILE A 137 -6.52 -8.55 -5.52
CA ILE A 137 -7.01 -8.47 -6.89
C ILE A 137 -5.86 -8.16 -7.85
N SER A 138 -5.68 -8.95 -8.91
CA SER A 138 -4.70 -8.65 -9.97
C SER A 138 -3.27 -8.37 -9.45
N ASN A 139 -2.87 -9.08 -8.40
CA ASN A 139 -1.47 -9.18 -8.01
C ASN A 139 -0.86 -10.38 -8.74
N ASP A 140 0.46 -10.52 -8.75
CA ASP A 140 1.05 -11.78 -9.22
C ASP A 140 0.67 -12.94 -8.27
N ILE A 141 1.01 -12.83 -6.98
CA ILE A 141 0.43 -13.67 -5.94
C ILE A 141 -0.30 -12.81 -4.89
N GLY A 142 -1.50 -13.18 -4.49
CA GLY A 142 -2.30 -12.37 -3.55
C GLY A 142 -1.68 -12.26 -2.14
N LEU A 143 -1.47 -13.40 -1.49
CA LEU A 143 -0.78 -13.51 -0.19
C LEU A 143 0.28 -14.60 -0.26
N VAL A 144 1.48 -14.32 0.22
CA VAL A 144 2.55 -15.32 0.33
C VAL A 144 3.05 -15.44 1.77
N LEU A 145 3.25 -16.69 2.19
CA LEU A 145 3.97 -17.05 3.41
C LEU A 145 5.27 -17.77 3.02
N MET A 146 6.37 -17.34 3.62
CA MET A 146 7.70 -17.91 3.47
C MET A 146 8.33 -18.20 4.83
N ASP A 147 9.31 -19.10 4.86
CA ASP A 147 10.04 -19.53 6.05
C ASP A 147 9.11 -19.91 7.23
N TYR A 148 9.43 -19.48 8.44
CA TYR A 148 8.74 -19.83 9.68
C TYR A 148 7.56 -18.88 9.99
N SER A 149 6.99 -18.25 8.97
CA SER A 149 5.94 -17.24 9.17
C SER A 149 4.61 -17.85 9.61
N GLU A 150 3.87 -17.11 10.43
CA GLU A 150 2.57 -17.53 10.98
C GLU A 150 1.47 -16.50 10.69
N VAL A 151 0.47 -16.88 9.89
CA VAL A 151 -0.61 -15.98 9.47
C VAL A 151 -1.97 -16.57 9.76
N ASN A 152 -2.84 -15.74 10.36
CA ASN A 152 -4.26 -16.01 10.46
C ASN A 152 -5.01 -15.29 9.32
N LEU A 153 -5.61 -16.07 8.41
CA LEU A 153 -6.35 -15.55 7.27
C LEU A 153 -7.85 -15.75 7.48
N LYS A 154 -8.63 -14.67 7.39
CA LYS A 154 -10.07 -14.74 7.67
C LYS A 154 -10.92 -13.87 6.77
N ASN A 155 -11.99 -14.43 6.21
CA ASN A 155 -13.01 -13.68 5.48
C ASN A 155 -12.43 -12.80 4.35
N SER A 156 -11.46 -13.32 3.61
CA SER A 156 -10.77 -12.58 2.56
C SER A 156 -11.00 -13.22 1.18
N ASN A 157 -10.87 -12.42 0.13
CA ASN A 157 -11.11 -12.84 -1.24
C ASN A 157 -9.85 -12.68 -2.09
N PHE A 158 -9.54 -13.66 -2.92
CA PHE A 158 -8.38 -13.69 -3.80
C PHE A 158 -8.83 -13.94 -5.23
N MET A 159 -8.69 -12.93 -6.08
CA MET A 159 -9.36 -12.85 -7.37
C MET A 159 -8.40 -12.41 -8.47
N ASP A 160 -8.45 -13.06 -9.62
CA ASP A 160 -7.76 -12.60 -10.84
C ASP A 160 -6.26 -12.30 -10.64
N ASN A 161 -5.59 -13.04 -9.74
CA ASN A 161 -4.15 -12.92 -9.57
C ASN A 161 -3.43 -13.63 -10.72
N HIS A 162 -2.31 -13.08 -11.19
CA HIS A 162 -1.60 -13.55 -12.39
C HIS A 162 -0.98 -14.93 -12.22
N THR A 163 -0.68 -15.34 -10.99
CA THR A 163 -0.17 -16.68 -10.70
C THR A 163 -1.10 -17.37 -9.70
N TYR A 164 -1.01 -17.04 -8.40
CA TYR A 164 -1.78 -17.71 -7.35
C TYR A 164 -2.57 -16.74 -6.46
N GLY A 165 -3.70 -17.18 -5.90
CA GLY A 165 -4.36 -16.42 -4.84
C GLY A 165 -3.53 -16.45 -3.55
N LEU A 166 -3.11 -17.65 -3.15
CA LEU A 166 -2.29 -17.90 -1.97
C LEU A 166 -1.05 -18.74 -2.33
N GLY A 167 0.13 -18.26 -1.93
CA GLY A 167 1.39 -18.99 -2.03
C GLY A 167 1.93 -19.38 -0.66
N ILE A 168 2.33 -20.63 -0.51
CA ILE A 168 3.11 -21.12 0.63
C ILE A 168 4.45 -21.62 0.05
N ILE A 169 5.55 -20.94 0.36
CA ILE A 169 6.87 -21.20 -0.24
C ILE A 169 7.89 -21.33 0.91
N SER A 170 8.02 -22.53 1.51
CA SER A 170 8.81 -22.67 2.75
C SER A 170 9.05 -24.13 3.21
N GLU A 171 9.89 -24.26 4.25
CA GLU A 171 10.16 -25.43 5.09
C GLU A 171 9.04 -25.70 6.14
N GLU A 172 8.55 -24.72 6.92
CA GLU A 172 7.50 -24.92 7.98
C GLU A 172 6.62 -23.67 8.30
N PRO A 173 5.87 -23.09 7.34
CA PRO A 173 4.98 -21.97 7.62
C PRO A 173 3.65 -22.45 8.24
N VAL A 174 3.02 -21.60 9.04
CA VAL A 174 1.72 -21.89 9.66
C VAL A 174 0.65 -20.94 9.13
N LEU A 175 -0.35 -21.51 8.43
CA LEU A 175 -1.51 -20.75 7.95
C LEU A 175 -2.80 -21.27 8.59
N HIS A 176 -3.55 -20.36 9.22
CA HIS A 176 -4.91 -20.62 9.69
C HIS A 176 -5.94 -19.89 8.81
N ALA A 177 -6.37 -20.53 7.73
CA ALA A 177 -7.33 -19.94 6.79
C ALA A 177 -8.79 -20.32 7.12
N THR A 178 -9.67 -19.32 7.26
CA THR A 178 -11.11 -19.52 7.51
C THR A 178 -11.97 -18.57 6.67
N TYR A 179 -13.11 -19.07 6.19
CA TYR A 179 -14.13 -18.28 5.47
C TYR A 179 -13.59 -17.44 4.28
N SER A 180 -12.52 -17.89 3.63
CA SER A 180 -11.88 -17.14 2.54
C SER A 180 -12.14 -17.80 1.20
N ASN A 181 -12.24 -17.00 0.14
CA ASN A 181 -12.65 -17.43 -1.19
C ASN A 181 -11.54 -17.13 -2.22
N PHE A 182 -11.39 -18.03 -3.19
CA PHE A 182 -10.39 -17.96 -4.24
C PHE A 182 -11.07 -18.27 -5.57
N TRP A 183 -10.88 -17.44 -6.58
CA TRP A 183 -11.38 -17.70 -7.92
C TRP A 183 -10.64 -16.90 -8.99
N ASP A 184 -10.69 -17.40 -10.23
CA ASP A 184 -10.11 -16.76 -11.42
C ASP A 184 -8.60 -16.44 -11.32
N ASN A 185 -7.85 -17.08 -10.42
CA ASN A 185 -6.39 -17.00 -10.36
C ASN A 185 -5.77 -17.85 -11.49
N GLN A 186 -4.81 -17.30 -12.24
CA GLN A 186 -4.48 -17.84 -13.58
C GLN A 186 -3.75 -19.19 -13.55
N GLU A 187 -2.83 -19.42 -12.61
CA GLU A 187 -2.13 -20.70 -12.48
C GLU A 187 -2.75 -21.62 -11.41
N GLY A 188 -3.53 -21.06 -10.47
CA GLY A 188 -4.30 -21.81 -9.49
C GLY A 188 -4.71 -20.96 -8.28
N ASP A 189 -5.65 -21.45 -7.48
CA ASP A 189 -6.10 -20.71 -6.29
C ASP A 189 -5.04 -20.69 -5.18
N CYS A 190 -4.36 -21.82 -4.98
CA CYS A 190 -3.32 -21.99 -3.99
C CYS A 190 -2.14 -22.76 -4.58
N ALA A 191 -0.92 -22.38 -4.18
CA ALA A 191 0.29 -23.14 -4.42
C ALA A 191 1.03 -23.40 -3.11
N GLU A 192 1.53 -24.61 -2.97
CA GLU A 192 2.47 -25.00 -1.93
C GLU A 192 3.73 -25.52 -2.64
N ASN A 193 4.86 -24.84 -2.45
CA ASN A 193 6.13 -25.32 -2.94
C ASN A 193 7.00 -25.70 -1.74
N CYS A 194 7.28 -26.99 -1.60
CA CYS A 194 8.27 -27.50 -0.67
C CYS A 194 9.60 -27.68 -1.42
N PRO A 195 10.53 -26.72 -1.41
CA PRO A 195 11.93 -27.06 -1.61
C PRO A 195 12.38 -27.83 -0.37
N GLY A 196 12.21 -29.16 -0.39
CA GLY A 196 12.77 -30.06 0.61
C GLY A 196 14.30 -30.14 0.54
#